data_AF-A0A433TUF5-F1
#
_entry.id   AF-A0A433TUF5-F1
#
_cell.length_a   1.000
_cell.length_b   1.000
_cell.length_c   1.000
_cell.angle_alpha   90.00
_cell.angle_beta   90.00
_cell.angle_gamma   90.00
#
_symmetry.space_group_name_H-M   'P 1'
#
loop_
_entity.id
_entity.type
_entity.pdbx_description
1 polymer ?
#
loop_
_entity_poly.entity_id
_entity_poly.type
_entity_poly.pdbx_seq_one_letter_code
_entity_poly.pdbx_strand_id
1 'polypeptide(L)'
;VDHSEQEGLKDSARDDREDVFVTVEKLQARDIFGMNTISFEEEKTSDEEVPEVALVSRGAEIVMLSKRTYLKYADERDKLAVQELITPYPGEEQLQENLQVQANWDMYRHRVLEDVMYLNYAYKRTFSGLV
;
A
#
# COMPACT_ATOMS: atom_id res chain seq x y z
N VAL A 1 -2.80 -40.74 -32.07
CA VAL A 1 -3.14 -41.49 -30.85
C VAL A 1 -1.80 -41.81 -30.21
N ASP A 2 -1.36 -41.14 -29.16
CA ASP A 2 -2.13 -40.72 -27.99
C ASP A 2 -1.49 -39.49 -27.33
N HIS A 3 -2.34 -38.65 -26.76
CA HIS A 3 -2.00 -37.50 -25.95
C HIS A 3 -1.64 -37.99 -24.55
N SER A 4 -0.54 -37.53 -23.98
CA SER A 4 -0.36 -37.59 -22.54
C SER A 4 0.29 -36.30 -22.07
N GLU A 5 -0.60 -35.34 -21.83
CA GLU A 5 -0.45 -34.22 -20.91
C GLU A 5 0.17 -34.72 -19.60
N GLN A 6 1.28 -34.12 -19.20
CA GLN A 6 1.66 -34.06 -17.80
C GLN A 6 1.62 -32.59 -17.39
N GLU A 7 0.40 -32.11 -17.14
CA GLU A 7 0.19 -30.97 -16.27
C GLU A 7 0.70 -31.35 -14.88
N GLY A 8 1.94 -30.94 -14.58
CA GLY A 8 2.47 -30.94 -13.24
C GLY A 8 1.76 -29.86 -12.43
N LEU A 9 0.63 -30.24 -11.83
CA LEU A 9 -0.02 -29.52 -10.74
C LEU A 9 1.01 -29.38 -9.60
N LYS A 10 1.74 -28.27 -9.60
CA LYS A 10 2.47 -27.81 -8.42
C LYS A 10 1.44 -27.22 -7.47
N ASP A 11 0.81 -28.08 -6.69
CA ASP A 11 0.19 -27.67 -5.44
C ASP A 11 1.31 -27.09 -4.58
N SER A 12 1.46 -25.77 -4.63
CA SER A 12 2.27 -25.03 -3.68
C SER A 12 1.67 -25.31 -2.31
N ALA A 13 2.41 -26.04 -1.49
CA ALA A 13 2.13 -26.17 -0.07
C ALA A 13 1.76 -24.78 0.45
N ARG A 14 0.51 -24.63 0.91
CA ARG A 14 0.03 -23.38 1.47
C ARG A 14 0.94 -23.09 2.65
N ASP A 15 1.76 -22.08 2.45
CA ASP A 15 2.51 -21.44 3.49
C ASP A 15 1.46 -20.80 4.39
N ASP A 16 1.20 -21.38 5.57
CA ASP A 16 0.21 -20.87 6.54
C ASP A 16 0.64 -19.52 7.16
N ARG A 17 1.53 -18.77 6.49
CA ARG A 17 1.88 -17.39 6.82
C ARG A 17 0.71 -16.50 6.40
N GLU A 18 0.16 -15.76 7.36
CA GLU A 18 -0.86 -14.75 7.06
C GLU A 18 -0.21 -13.62 6.24
N ASP A 19 -0.63 -13.47 4.99
CA ASP A 19 -0.22 -12.34 4.16
C ASP A 19 -0.70 -11.02 4.79
N VAL A 20 0.24 -10.12 5.07
CA VAL A 20 -0.04 -8.80 5.63
C VAL A 20 -0.03 -7.77 4.52
N PHE A 21 -1.12 -7.00 4.42
CA PHE A 21 -1.23 -5.91 3.45
C PHE A 21 -1.30 -4.56 4.16
N VAL A 22 -0.60 -3.57 3.60
CA VAL A 22 -0.64 -2.19 4.08
C VAL A 22 -1.31 -1.28 3.07
N THR A 23 -2.11 -0.33 3.55
CA THR A 23 -2.68 0.71 2.68
C THR A 23 -1.65 1.82 2.51
N VAL A 24 -1.08 1.93 1.31
CA VAL A 24 -0.05 2.94 1.01
C VAL A 24 -0.68 4.29 0.67
N GLU A 25 -1.81 4.29 -0.05
CA GLU A 25 -2.43 5.51 -0.55
C GLU A 25 -3.95 5.37 -0.67
N LYS A 26 -4.67 6.49 -0.51
CA LYS A 26 -6.12 6.58 -0.76
C LYS A 26 -6.37 7.54 -1.91
N LEU A 27 -6.68 6.97 -3.07
CA LEU A 27 -6.92 7.75 -4.30
C LEU A 27 -8.32 8.35 -4.32
N GLN A 28 -8.40 9.58 -4.82
CA GLN A 28 -9.61 10.35 -5.06
C GLN A 28 -9.91 10.46 -6.56
N ALA A 29 -11.04 11.09 -6.89
CA ALA A 29 -11.38 11.38 -8.27
C ALA A 29 -10.26 12.22 -8.90
N ARG A 30 -9.81 11.78 -10.10
CA ARG A 30 -8.74 12.40 -10.91
C ARG A 30 -7.31 12.05 -10.49
N ASP A 31 -7.13 11.26 -9.43
CA ASP A 31 -5.81 10.73 -9.09
C ASP A 31 -5.38 9.63 -10.05
N ILE A 32 -4.07 9.38 -10.11
CA ILE A 32 -3.44 8.47 -11.07
C ILE A 32 -2.71 7.37 -10.30
N PHE A 33 -2.91 6.12 -10.70
CA PHE A 33 -2.21 4.95 -10.16
C PHE A 33 -1.29 4.33 -11.21
N GLY A 34 -0.13 3.82 -10.77
CA GLY A 34 0.77 3.01 -11.60
C GLY A 34 1.77 3.80 -12.45
N MET A 35 1.92 5.12 -12.24
CA MET A 35 2.92 5.93 -12.95
C MET A 35 4.35 5.47 -12.68
N ASN A 36 4.64 5.01 -11.46
CA ASN A 36 5.91 4.42 -11.05
C ASN A 36 6.31 3.18 -11.88
N THR A 37 5.36 2.56 -12.60
CA THR A 37 5.65 1.44 -13.51
C THR A 37 6.15 1.90 -14.87
N ILE A 38 6.02 3.19 -15.22
CA ILE A 38 6.46 3.75 -16.49
C ILE A 38 7.96 4.05 -16.38
N SER A 39 8.75 3.43 -17.25
CA SER A 39 10.19 3.67 -17.36
C SER A 39 10.47 4.00 -18.83
N PHE A 40 11.12 5.14 -19.05
CA PHE A 40 11.42 5.69 -20.37
C PHE A 40 12.85 5.39 -20.83
N GLU A 41 13.69 4.85 -19.94
CA GLU A 41 15.08 4.45 -20.23
C GLU A 41 15.15 2.92 -20.37
N GLU A 42 15.90 2.44 -21.36
CA GLU A 42 16.17 1.00 -21.55
C GLU A 42 17.19 0.45 -20.52
N GLU A 43 17.86 1.33 -19.78
CA GLU A 43 18.87 0.99 -18.78
C GLU A 43 18.32 1.24 -17.36
N LYS A 44 17.69 0.23 -16.77
CA LYS A 44 17.56 0.18 -15.31
C LYS A 44 18.93 -0.18 -14.73
N THR A 45 19.65 0.82 -14.20
CA THR A 45 20.84 0.60 -13.36
C THR A 45 20.59 0.84 -11.88
N SER A 46 19.35 1.12 -11.46
CA SER A 46 19.01 1.19 -10.04
C SER A 46 18.34 -0.11 -9.59
N ASP A 47 19.03 -0.82 -8.71
CA ASP A 47 18.54 -1.94 -7.89
C ASP A 47 17.44 -1.51 -6.88
N GLU A 48 16.65 -0.48 -7.20
CA GLU A 48 15.57 0.00 -6.35
C GLU A 48 14.38 -0.95 -6.45
N GLU A 49 14.21 -1.79 -5.43
CA GLU A 49 13.06 -2.66 -5.26
C GLU A 49 11.79 -1.81 -5.10
N VAL A 50 10.99 -1.75 -6.18
CA VAL A 50 9.66 -1.16 -6.15
C VAL A 50 8.71 -2.16 -5.49
N PRO A 51 7.97 -1.78 -4.44
CA PRO A 51 7.05 -2.71 -3.77
C PRO A 51 5.93 -3.14 -4.71
N GLU A 52 5.47 -4.38 -4.55
CA GLU A 52 4.27 -4.86 -5.22
C GLU A 52 3.03 -4.18 -4.61
N VAL A 53 2.19 -3.58 -5.46
CA VAL A 53 1.00 -2.84 -5.04
C VAL A 53 -0.22 -3.29 -5.82
N ALA A 54 -1.36 -3.33 -5.12
CA ALA A 54 -2.66 -3.65 -5.70
C ALA A 54 -3.63 -2.47 -5.54
N LEU A 55 -4.39 -2.18 -6.59
CA LEU A 55 -5.45 -1.18 -6.56
C LEU A 55 -6.80 -1.84 -6.24
N VAL A 56 -7.44 -1.44 -5.14
CA VAL A 56 -8.73 -1.97 -4.71
C VAL A 56 -9.83 -0.93 -4.91
N SER A 57 -10.75 -1.20 -5.84
CA SER A 57 -11.87 -0.31 -6.15
C SER A 57 -13.09 -0.58 -5.26
N ARG A 58 -13.77 0.49 -4.84
CA ARG A 58 -15.08 0.44 -4.15
C ARG A 58 -16.22 0.96 -5.04
N GLY A 59 -16.17 0.63 -6.33
CA GLY A 59 -17.15 1.08 -7.34
C GLY A 59 -16.71 2.31 -8.13
N ALA A 60 -15.41 2.60 -8.18
CA ALA A 60 -14.88 3.68 -9.00
C ALA A 60 -14.89 3.31 -10.49
N GLU A 61 -15.25 4.28 -11.34
CA GLU A 61 -15.02 4.23 -12.78
C GLU A 61 -13.57 4.62 -13.07
N ILE A 62 -12.90 3.86 -13.94
CA ILE A 62 -11.47 4.02 -14.20
C ILE A 62 -11.25 4.15 -15.70
N VAL A 63 -10.41 5.12 -16.10
CA VAL A 63 -9.86 5.20 -17.45
C VAL A 63 -8.49 4.53 -17.43
N MET A 64 -8.36 3.40 -18.13
CA MET A 64 -7.11 2.67 -18.20
C MET A 64 -6.40 2.96 -19.53
N LEU A 65 -5.11 3.29 -19.47
CA LEU A 65 -4.27 3.51 -20.64
C LEU A 65 -3.25 2.38 -20.79
N SER A 66 -3.11 1.85 -22.01
CA SER A 66 -2.07 0.85 -22.29
C SER A 66 -0.69 1.49 -22.21
N LYS A 67 0.16 0.97 -21.32
CA LYS A 67 1.57 1.38 -21.19
C LYS A 67 2.31 1.32 -22.53
N ARG A 68 2.12 0.25 -23.30
CA ARG A 68 2.74 0.08 -24.62
C ARG A 68 2.31 1.16 -25.60
N THR A 69 1.02 1.50 -25.62
CA THR A 69 0.50 2.56 -26.50
C THR A 69 1.02 3.91 -26.07
N TYR A 70 1.02 4.20 -24.76
CA TYR A 70 1.54 5.46 -24.24
C TYR A 70 3.01 5.65 -24.61
N LEU A 71 3.87 4.68 -24.31
CA LEU A 71 5.31 4.75 -24.62
C LEU A 71 5.60 4.89 -26.13
N LYS A 72 4.75 4.33 -26.99
CA LYS A 72 4.91 4.41 -28.45
C LYS A 72 4.62 5.82 -29.00
N TYR A 73 3.69 6.55 -28.39
CA TYR A 73 3.20 7.83 -28.92
C TYR A 73 3.55 9.04 -28.06
N ALA A 74 4.06 8.84 -26.84
CA ALA A 74 4.53 9.92 -25.98
C ALA A 74 5.74 10.63 -26.61
N ASP A 75 5.65 11.95 -26.74
CA ASP A 75 6.78 12.77 -27.15
C ASP A 75 7.71 13.07 -25.97
N GLU A 76 8.89 13.66 -26.23
CA GLU A 76 9.86 13.95 -25.16
C GLU A 76 9.31 14.89 -24.08
N ARG A 77 8.38 15.78 -24.45
CA ARG A 77 7.77 16.70 -23.48
C ARG A 77 6.85 15.96 -22.53
N ASP A 78 6.05 15.03 -23.05
CA ASP A 78 5.16 14.18 -22.26
C ASP A 78 5.96 13.26 -21.33
N LYS A 79 7.08 12.71 -21.81
CA LYS A 79 7.97 11.87 -21.00
C LYS A 79 8.54 12.63 -19.80
N LEU A 80 9.07 13.84 -20.04
CA LEU A 80 9.57 14.72 -18.97
C LEU A 80 8.47 15.07 -17.97
N ALA A 81 7.29 15.43 -18.45
CA ALA A 81 6.15 15.75 -17.59
C ALA A 81 5.72 14.56 -16.71
N VAL A 82 5.74 13.34 -17.25
CA VAL A 82 5.45 12.14 -16.45
C VAL A 82 6.54 11.84 -15.45
N GLN A 83 7.82 12.00 -15.81
CA GLN A 83 8.93 11.83 -14.87
C GLN A 83 8.82 12.77 -13.66
N GLU A 84 8.44 14.03 -13.87
CA GLU A 84 8.23 15.00 -12.80
C GLU A 84 7.05 14.63 -11.87
N LEU A 85 6.09 13.86 -12.35
CA LEU A 85 4.91 13.43 -11.59
C LEU A 85 5.12 12.11 -10.84
N ILE A 86 6.14 11.32 -11.18
CA ILE A 86 6.38 10.04 -10.53
C ILE A 86 6.89 10.30 -9.11
N THR A 87 6.09 9.88 -8.13
CA THR A 87 6.52 9.75 -6.74
C THR A 87 6.65 8.25 -6.44
N PRO A 88 7.87 7.73 -6.17
CA PRO A 88 8.03 6.32 -5.88
C PRO A 88 7.38 5.96 -4.54
N TYR A 89 6.81 4.76 -4.47
CA TYR A 89 6.37 4.22 -3.19
C TYR A 89 7.58 3.87 -2.32
N PRO A 90 7.47 4.00 -0.98
CA PRO A 90 8.53 3.55 -0.08
C PRO A 90 8.80 2.06 -0.27
N GLY A 91 10.05 1.63 -0.12
CA GLY A 91 10.41 0.20 -0.16
C GLY A 91 9.75 -0.61 0.95
N GLU A 92 9.78 -1.94 0.82
CA GLU A 92 9.10 -2.87 1.74
C GLU A 92 9.53 -2.69 3.20
N GLU A 93 10.84 -2.57 3.46
CA GLU A 93 11.38 -2.32 4.80
C GLU A 93 10.79 -1.03 5.41
N GLN A 94 10.75 0.05 4.62
CA GLN A 94 10.20 1.31 5.08
C GLN A 94 8.68 1.24 5.33
N LEU A 95 7.94 0.50 4.49
CA LEU A 95 6.51 0.25 4.71
C LEU A 95 6.27 -0.53 6.00
N GLN A 96 7.11 -1.52 6.29
CA GLN A 96 7.02 -2.30 7.52
C GLN A 96 7.37 -1.47 8.76
N GLU A 97 8.41 -0.64 8.70
CA GLU A 97 8.74 0.31 9.76
C GLU A 97 7.57 1.28 10.03
N ASN A 98 6.99 1.85 8.97
CA ASN A 98 5.85 2.76 9.08
C ASN A 98 4.65 2.08 9.73
N LEU A 99 4.36 0.82 9.36
CA LEU A 99 3.30 0.02 9.98
C LEU A 99 3.58 -0.19 11.47
N GLN A 100 4.80 -0.55 11.84
CA GLN A 100 5.18 -0.76 13.23
C GLN A 100 5.06 0.51 14.07
N VAL A 101 5.50 1.65 13.54
CA VAL A 101 5.37 2.96 14.19
C VAL A 101 3.90 3.30 14.42
N GLN A 102 3.05 3.09 13.41
CA GLN A 102 1.62 3.32 13.53
C GLN A 102 0.97 2.40 14.59
N ALA A 103 1.29 1.10 14.58
CA ALA A 103 0.77 0.15 15.55
C ALA A 103 1.19 0.51 16.98
N ASN A 104 2.46 0.87 17.19
CA ASN A 104 2.96 1.33 18.48
C ASN A 104 2.23 2.58 18.96
N TRP A 105 1.99 3.53 18.05
CA TRP A 105 1.24 4.74 18.35
C TRP A 105 -0.22 4.44 18.73
N ASP A 106 -0.87 3.51 18.03
CA ASP A 106 -2.23 3.08 18.35
C ASP A 106 -2.32 2.43 19.73
N MET A 107 -1.38 1.55 20.06
CA MET A 107 -1.29 0.93 21.39
C MET A 107 -1.09 1.98 22.48
N TYR A 108 -0.16 2.92 22.27
CA TYR A 108 0.09 4.00 23.21
C TYR A 108 -1.16 4.86 23.42
N ARG A 109 -1.83 5.28 22.35
CA ARG A 109 -3.07 6.07 22.41
C ARG A 109 -4.16 5.36 23.20
N HIS A 110 -4.38 4.07 22.94
CA HIS A 110 -5.38 3.28 23.67
C HIS A 110 -5.08 3.23 25.16
N ARG A 111 -3.82 2.94 25.53
CA ARG A 111 -3.41 2.88 26.94
C ARG A 111 -3.60 4.22 27.66
N VAL A 112 -3.19 5.31 27.05
CA VAL A 112 -3.36 6.66 27.64
C VAL A 112 -4.83 6.99 27.82
N LEU A 113 -5.68 6.68 26.84
CA LEU A 113 -7.13 6.89 26.96
C LEU A 113 -7.73 6.06 28.10
N GLU A 114 -7.34 4.80 28.21
CA GLU A 114 -7.79 3.90 29.27
C GLU A 114 -7.37 4.41 30.66
N ASP A 115 -6.10 4.81 30.82
CA ASP A 115 -5.58 5.38 32.08
C ASP A 115 -6.35 6.64 32.47
N VAL A 116 -6.56 7.57 31.52
CA VAL A 116 -7.31 8.81 31.76
C VAL A 116 -8.78 8.52 32.09
N MET A 117 -9.41 7.56 31.43
CA MET A 117 -10.77 7.14 31.74
C MET A 117 -10.86 6.57 33.16
N TYR A 118 -10.00 5.62 33.53
CA TYR A 118 -10.00 5.03 34.87
C TYR A 118 -9.76 6.07 35.97
N LEU A 119 -8.81 6.99 35.77
CA LEU A 119 -8.55 8.09 36.71
C LEU A 119 -9.79 8.97 36.89
N ASN A 120 -10.49 9.32 35.80
CA ASN A 120 -11.72 10.13 35.88
C ASN A 120 -12.88 9.38 36.54
N TYR A 121 -13.04 8.08 36.27
CA TYR A 121 -14.06 7.25 36.94
C TYR A 121 -13.79 7.13 38.44
N ALA A 122 -12.52 6.92 38.84
CA ALA A 122 -12.12 6.85 40.24
C ALA A 122 -12.36 8.19 40.96
N TYR A 123 -12.00 9.31 40.33
CA TYR A 123 -12.21 10.66 40.88
C TYR A 123 -13.69 11.00 41.05
N LYS A 124 -14.54 10.72 40.06
CA LYS A 124 -15.99 10.94 40.19
C LYS A 124 -16.62 10.07 41.27
N ARG A 125 -16.15 8.84 41.46
CA ARG A 125 -16.65 7.93 42.50
C ARG A 125 -16.28 8.38 43.92
N THR A 126 -15.09 8.92 44.13
CA THR A 126 -14.67 9.43 45.44
C THR A 126 -15.34 10.75 45.80
N PHE A 127 -15.56 11.65 44.83
CA PHE A 127 -16.20 12.95 45.10
C PHE A 127 -17.73 12.92 45.08
N SER A 128 -18.38 11.98 44.38
CA SER A 128 -19.84 11.82 44.43
C SER A 128 -20.35 11.17 45.72
N GLY A 129 -19.47 10.59 46.55
CA GLY A 129 -19.83 10.02 47.85
C GLY A 129 -19.67 10.98 49.04
N LEU A 130 -19.34 12.25 48.78
CA LEU A 130 -19.05 13.26 49.81
C LEU A 130 -20.08 14.42 49.86
N VAL A 131 -21.23 14.27 49.21
CA VAL A 131 -22.38 15.20 49.27
C VAL A 131 -23.59 14.47 49.82
#